data_AF-W7Q7P1-F1
#
_entry.id   AF-W7Q7P1-F1
#
_cell.length_a   1.000
_cell.length_b   1.000
_cell.length_c   1.000
_cell.angle_alpha   90.00
_cell.angle_beta   90.00
_cell.angle_gamma   90.00
#
_symmetry.space_group_name_H-M   'P 1'
#
loop_
_entity.id
_entity.type
_entity.pdbx_description
1 polymer ?
#
loop_
_entity_poly.entity_id
_entity_poly.type
_entity_poly.pdbx_seq_one_letter_code
_entity_poly.pdbx_strand_id
1 'polypeptide(L)'
;MGQVADGRYRYTVDRTDLIRGFEAGMRELRQPSEFELAVEKRYQAPPEPGSLAVVNADPEQPAVAGGVVHLIFDASGSMLRQMEGGRRIEVARRIVQQTLDERIPDEVPVALRAYGHTEPHSCETELLVEPDSGNHAEVREVVDSIQAINLARTPLADSLDAVLDDLVDYADQPRLVVMLTDGEETCDGDVAASVDALIEDGVDVRLNIVGFHIDEIGLQDEFERFAARGGGEYFDSQDGDELMAGLAQALSATWRVLDSEGDEVARGRADDDPIELDVGEYELVVETQAGEQRRDFGVGPNQAVELTL
;
A
#
# COMPACT_ATOMS: atom_id res chain seq x y z
N MET A 1 28.70 -66.67 41.68
CA MET A 1 28.49 -65.52 40.79
C MET A 1 27.57 -64.59 41.55
N GLY A 2 28.02 -63.37 41.84
CA GLY A 2 27.24 -62.37 42.58
C GLY A 2 26.79 -61.25 41.65
N GLN A 3 25.83 -60.45 42.10
CA GLN A 3 25.36 -59.25 41.40
C GLN A 3 25.71 -58.00 42.20
N VAL A 4 26.09 -56.92 41.52
CA VAL A 4 26.33 -55.58 42.09
C VAL A 4 25.95 -54.53 41.04
N ALA A 5 25.05 -53.60 41.40
CA ALA A 5 24.65 -52.45 40.57
C ALA A 5 24.38 -52.83 39.09
N ASP A 6 23.46 -53.77 38.89
CA ASP A 6 23.06 -54.36 37.60
C ASP A 6 24.17 -55.10 36.82
N GLY A 7 25.38 -55.17 37.37
CA GLY A 7 26.50 -55.97 36.87
C GLY A 7 26.62 -57.34 37.55
N ARG A 8 27.42 -58.24 36.94
CA ARG A 8 27.71 -59.59 37.45
C ARG A 8 29.20 -59.77 37.67
N TYR A 9 29.58 -60.39 38.80
CA TYR A 9 30.98 -60.69 39.09
C TYR A 9 31.19 -62.16 39.49
N ARG A 10 32.40 -62.66 39.24
CA ARG A 10 32.80 -64.03 39.56
C ARG A 10 34.26 -64.05 40.00
N TYR A 11 34.53 -64.70 41.13
CA TYR A 11 35.90 -65.02 41.56
C TYR A 11 36.40 -66.25 40.79
N THR A 12 37.66 -66.19 40.35
CA THR A 12 38.30 -67.26 39.56
C THR A 12 39.46 -67.82 40.37
N VAL A 13 39.50 -69.13 40.57
CA VAL A 13 40.51 -69.80 41.43
C VAL A 13 41.65 -70.44 40.64
N ASP A 14 41.48 -70.60 39.32
CA ASP A 14 42.51 -71.09 38.41
C ASP A 14 42.38 -70.48 37.01
N ARG A 15 43.35 -70.79 36.14
CA ARG A 15 43.43 -70.26 34.76
C ARG A 15 42.24 -70.67 33.89
N THR A 16 41.70 -71.88 34.09
CA THR A 16 40.56 -72.37 33.30
C THR A 16 39.29 -71.61 33.67
N ASP A 17 39.10 -71.36 34.96
CA ASP A 17 38.00 -70.56 35.48
C ASP A 17 38.08 -69.10 35.03
N LEU A 18 39.29 -68.54 34.92
CA LEU A 18 39.51 -67.21 34.36
C LEU A 18 39.08 -67.13 32.89
N ILE A 19 39.49 -68.10 32.06
CA ILE A 19 39.12 -68.15 30.65
C ILE A 19 37.59 -68.25 30.50
N ARG A 20 36.94 -69.14 31.24
CA ARG A 20 35.47 -69.27 31.21
C ARG A 20 34.76 -68.01 31.70
N GLY A 21 35.29 -67.34 32.72
CA GLY A 21 34.77 -66.05 33.20
C GLY A 21 34.86 -64.96 32.13
N PHE A 22 36.01 -64.89 31.44
CA PHE A 22 36.22 -63.94 30.36
C PHE A 22 35.30 -64.21 29.16
N GLU A 23 35.14 -65.48 28.74
CA GLU A 23 34.22 -65.86 27.66
C GLU A 23 32.76 -65.52 27.98
N ALA A 24 32.35 -65.70 29.24
CA ALA A 24 31.00 -65.34 29.69
C ALA A 24 30.79 -63.81 29.66
N GLY A 25 31.75 -63.03 30.15
CA GLY A 25 31.69 -61.56 30.09
C GLY A 25 31.69 -61.03 28.66
N MET A 26 32.51 -61.61 27.78
CA MET A 26 32.51 -61.25 26.35
C MET A 26 31.20 -61.61 25.65
N ARG A 27 30.51 -62.67 26.09
CA ARG A 27 29.20 -63.04 25.55
C ARG A 27 28.11 -62.05 25.96
N GLU A 28 28.15 -61.59 27.21
CA GLU A 28 27.26 -60.57 27.76
C GLU A 28 27.47 -59.21 27.07
N LEU A 29 28.73 -58.77 26.88
CA LEU A 29 29.06 -57.54 26.14
C LEU A 29 28.70 -57.58 24.65
N ARG A 30 28.52 -58.77 24.07
CA ARG A 30 28.07 -58.96 22.69
C ARG A 30 26.55 -59.08 22.57
N GLN A 31 25.81 -59.09 23.68
CA GLN A 31 24.36 -59.05 23.61
C GLN A 31 23.90 -57.69 23.05
N PRO A 32 22.82 -57.65 22.25
CA PRO A 32 22.28 -56.40 21.76
C PRO A 32 21.97 -55.48 22.94
N SER A 33 22.50 -54.26 22.94
CA SER A 33 22.07 -53.24 23.89
C SER A 33 20.69 -52.77 23.48
N GLU A 34 19.69 -53.00 24.33
CA GLU A 34 18.38 -52.40 24.17
C GLU A 34 18.52 -50.90 24.46
N PHE A 35 18.15 -50.08 23.49
CA PHE A 35 18.01 -48.64 23.66
C PHE A 35 16.54 -48.28 23.51
N GLU A 36 16.08 -47.36 24.34
CA GLU A 36 14.74 -46.80 24.24
C GLU A 36 14.85 -45.37 23.73
N LEU A 37 14.15 -45.08 22.65
CA LEU A 37 14.11 -43.75 22.07
C LEU A 37 12.92 -43.01 22.69
N ALA A 38 13.18 -42.19 23.71
CA ALA A 38 12.16 -41.31 24.27
C ALA A 38 12.05 -40.04 23.43
N VAL A 39 10.88 -39.81 22.82
CA VAL A 39 10.58 -38.56 22.11
C VAL A 39 9.68 -37.72 23.00
N GLU A 40 10.23 -36.66 23.59
CA GLU A 40 9.42 -35.64 24.25
C GLU A 40 8.94 -34.62 23.23
N LYS A 41 7.62 -34.54 23.03
CA LYS A 41 6.98 -33.43 22.32
C LYS A 41 6.48 -32.44 23.37
N ARG A 42 6.98 -31.22 23.34
CA ARG A 42 6.43 -30.12 24.15
C ARG A 42 5.75 -29.14 23.21
N TYR A 43 4.55 -28.72 23.57
CA TYR A 43 3.90 -27.59 22.91
C TYR A 43 4.68 -26.33 23.29
N GLN A 44 5.16 -25.61 22.29
CA GLN A 44 5.63 -24.24 22.43
C GLN A 44 4.60 -23.37 21.74
N ALA A 45 4.03 -22.40 22.47
CA ALA A 45 3.17 -21.42 21.84
C ALA A 45 3.98 -20.67 20.77
N PRO A 46 3.38 -20.35 19.60
CA PRO A 46 4.00 -19.43 18.65
C PRO A 46 4.40 -18.14 19.37
N PRO A 47 5.53 -17.52 19.01
CA PRO A 47 5.82 -16.19 19.50
C PRO A 47 4.66 -15.24 19.14
N GLU A 48 4.33 -14.32 20.05
CA GLU A 48 3.39 -13.25 19.73
C GLU A 48 3.98 -12.35 18.64
N PRO A 49 3.18 -11.86 17.69
CA PRO A 49 3.65 -11.01 16.61
C PRO A 49 4.23 -9.70 17.15
N GLY A 50 5.08 -9.06 16.34
CA GLY A 50 5.49 -7.68 16.55
C GLY A 50 4.58 -6.72 15.76
N SER A 51 4.97 -5.45 15.71
CA SER A 51 4.29 -4.44 14.91
C SER A 51 5.27 -3.59 14.10
N LEU A 52 4.84 -3.12 12.93
CA LEU A 52 5.56 -2.18 12.10
C LEU A 52 4.75 -0.89 11.96
N ALA A 53 5.37 0.25 12.25
CA ALA A 53 4.91 1.57 11.87
C ALA A 53 5.90 2.18 10.89
N VAL A 54 5.40 2.73 9.79
CA VAL A 54 6.22 3.48 8.82
C VAL A 54 5.79 4.94 8.89
N VAL A 55 6.68 5.79 9.36
CA VAL A 55 6.41 7.20 9.64
C VAL A 55 7.21 8.09 8.71
N ASN A 56 6.66 9.24 8.37
CA ASN A 56 7.43 10.25 7.67
C ASN A 56 8.46 10.90 8.62
N ALA A 57 9.74 10.99 8.21
CA ALA A 57 10.77 11.63 9.02
C ALA A 57 10.54 13.14 9.19
N ASP A 58 9.93 13.79 8.19
CA ASP A 58 9.68 15.23 8.19
C ASP A 58 8.18 15.53 8.17
N PRO A 59 7.58 15.94 9.29
CA PRO A 59 6.16 16.31 9.35
C PRO A 59 5.84 17.60 8.56
N GLU A 60 6.85 18.40 8.19
CA GLU A 60 6.69 19.60 7.36
C GLU A 60 6.79 19.28 5.85
N GLN A 61 7.29 18.09 5.48
CA GLN A 61 7.40 17.63 4.10
C GLN A 61 6.71 16.27 3.92
N PRO A 62 5.42 16.27 3.59
CA PRO A 62 4.67 15.04 3.35
C PRO A 62 5.32 14.20 2.24
N ALA A 63 5.51 12.91 2.51
CA ALA A 63 5.99 11.95 1.52
C ALA A 63 4.85 11.67 0.54
N VAL A 64 5.02 12.11 -0.70
CA VAL A 64 4.05 11.91 -1.80
C VAL A 64 4.50 10.74 -2.65
N ALA A 65 3.55 9.92 -3.11
CA ALA A 65 3.88 8.72 -3.89
C ALA A 65 4.18 8.97 -5.38
N GLY A 66 4.55 10.19 -5.76
CA GLY A 66 4.78 10.55 -7.15
C GLY A 66 5.74 11.72 -7.28
N GLY A 67 6.63 11.65 -8.27
CA GLY A 67 7.48 12.78 -8.66
C GLY A 67 6.69 13.92 -9.32
N VAL A 68 5.49 13.62 -9.84
CA VAL A 68 4.51 14.57 -10.38
C VAL A 68 3.11 14.07 -10.01
N VAL A 69 2.21 14.99 -9.71
CA VAL A 69 0.80 14.70 -9.39
C VAL A 69 -0.10 15.21 -10.49
N HIS A 70 -1.02 14.39 -10.96
CA HIS A 70 -2.08 14.79 -11.88
C HIS A 70 -3.42 14.75 -11.16
N LEU A 71 -3.98 15.92 -10.90
CA LEU A 71 -5.33 16.06 -10.33
C LEU A 71 -6.35 16.10 -11.47
N ILE A 72 -7.32 15.19 -11.45
CA ILE A 72 -8.49 15.22 -12.33
C ILE A 72 -9.68 15.65 -11.47
N PHE A 73 -10.28 16.77 -11.82
CA PHE A 73 -11.28 17.46 -11.01
C PHE A 73 -12.66 17.43 -11.68
N ASP A 74 -13.62 16.81 -11.00
CA ASP A 74 -15.02 16.79 -11.43
C ASP A 74 -15.73 18.12 -11.15
N ALA A 75 -16.19 18.78 -12.21
CA ALA A 75 -17.08 19.93 -12.14
C ALA A 75 -18.42 19.67 -12.87
N SER A 76 -18.85 18.41 -12.94
CA SER A 76 -20.10 18.01 -13.57
C SER A 76 -21.34 18.58 -12.84
N GLY A 77 -22.52 18.40 -13.44
CA GLY A 77 -23.76 19.00 -12.91
C GLY A 77 -24.13 18.52 -11.50
N SER A 78 -23.71 17.32 -11.10
CA SER A 78 -23.96 16.76 -9.76
C SER A 78 -23.20 17.51 -8.65
N MET A 79 -22.09 18.15 -8.98
CA MET A 79 -21.30 18.98 -8.06
C MET A 79 -22.00 20.29 -7.65
N LEU A 80 -23.12 20.64 -8.30
CA LEU A 80 -23.99 21.76 -7.90
C LEU A 80 -24.92 21.40 -6.73
N ARG A 81 -24.99 20.13 -6.32
CA ARG A 81 -25.80 19.71 -5.17
C ARG A 81 -25.30 20.36 -3.88
N GLN A 82 -26.26 20.63 -2.98
CA GLN A 82 -25.98 21.18 -1.65
C GLN A 82 -25.54 20.07 -0.71
N MET A 83 -24.62 20.42 0.19
CA MET A 83 -24.16 19.58 1.28
C MET A 83 -23.86 20.46 2.51
N GLU A 84 -23.37 19.85 3.58
CA GLU A 84 -22.84 20.64 4.70
C GLU A 84 -21.61 21.45 4.24
N GLY A 85 -21.56 22.74 4.60
CA GLY A 85 -20.44 23.61 4.23
C GLY A 85 -20.50 24.25 2.83
N GLY A 86 -21.58 24.03 2.06
CA GLY A 86 -21.84 24.71 0.79
C GLY A 86 -22.32 23.77 -0.32
N ARG A 87 -22.10 24.16 -1.58
CA ARG A 87 -22.21 23.24 -2.71
C ARG A 87 -21.02 22.28 -2.71
N ARG A 88 -21.20 21.06 -3.23
CA ARG A 88 -20.11 20.07 -3.38
C ARG A 88 -18.87 20.67 -4.06
N ILE A 89 -19.06 21.40 -5.16
CA ILE A 89 -17.98 22.12 -5.85
C ILE A 89 -17.23 23.13 -4.97
N GLU A 90 -17.91 23.82 -4.05
CA GLU A 90 -17.28 24.80 -3.16
C GLU A 90 -16.44 24.12 -2.07
N VAL A 91 -16.92 22.98 -1.58
CA VAL A 91 -16.21 22.16 -0.60
C VAL A 91 -14.99 21.48 -1.25
N ALA A 92 -15.17 20.86 -2.41
CA ALA A 92 -14.10 20.22 -3.18
C ALA A 92 -12.96 21.20 -3.51
N ARG A 93 -13.27 22.40 -4.04
CA ARG A 93 -12.25 23.42 -4.33
C ARG A 93 -11.46 23.82 -3.10
N ARG A 94 -12.13 24.04 -1.96
CA ARG A 94 -11.47 24.42 -0.71
C ARG A 94 -10.52 23.33 -0.23
N ILE A 95 -10.97 22.08 -0.26
CA ILE A 95 -10.17 20.95 0.22
C ILE A 95 -9.00 20.69 -0.71
N VAL A 96 -9.21 20.69 -2.03
CA VAL A 96 -8.10 20.53 -2.99
C VAL A 96 -7.04 21.63 -2.79
N GLN A 97 -7.44 22.88 -2.58
CA GLN A 97 -6.49 23.97 -2.26
C GLN A 97 -5.74 23.72 -0.94
N GLN A 98 -6.45 23.29 0.11
CA GLN A 98 -5.83 22.98 1.39
C GLN A 98 -4.86 21.79 1.30
N THR A 99 -5.26 20.73 0.59
CA THR A 99 -4.44 19.54 0.36
C THR A 99 -3.20 19.89 -0.46
N LEU A 100 -3.33 20.74 -1.48
CA LEU A 100 -2.19 21.21 -2.25
C LEU A 100 -1.16 21.87 -1.33
N ASP A 101 -1.60 22.80 -0.47
CA ASP A 101 -0.73 23.55 0.45
C ASP A 101 -0.12 22.69 1.58
N GLU A 102 -0.87 21.68 2.07
CA GLU A 102 -0.50 20.92 3.28
C GLU A 102 0.12 19.55 2.98
N ARG A 103 -0.13 18.96 1.80
CA ARG A 103 0.16 17.55 1.49
C ARG A 103 1.06 17.34 0.29
N ILE A 104 1.28 18.36 -0.53
CA ILE A 104 2.15 18.26 -1.70
C ILE A 104 3.35 19.20 -1.48
N PRO A 105 4.60 18.71 -1.47
CA PRO A 105 5.77 19.58 -1.43
C PRO A 105 5.80 20.55 -2.62
N ASP A 106 6.21 21.80 -2.41
CA ASP A 106 6.23 22.87 -3.43
C ASP A 106 7.01 22.47 -4.70
N GLU A 107 8.04 21.63 -4.56
CA GLU A 107 8.87 21.19 -5.68
C GLU A 107 8.17 20.16 -6.59
N VAL A 108 7.18 19.43 -6.08
CA VAL A 108 6.43 18.41 -6.83
C VAL A 108 5.50 19.11 -7.82
N PRO A 109 5.68 18.93 -9.14
CA PRO A 109 4.81 19.53 -10.14
C PRO A 109 3.38 18.97 -10.07
N VAL A 110 2.39 19.84 -10.32
CA VAL A 110 0.98 19.44 -10.30
C VAL A 110 0.29 19.78 -11.61
N ALA A 111 -0.16 18.78 -12.35
CA ALA A 111 -1.07 18.94 -13.48
C ALA A 111 -2.51 19.03 -12.98
N LEU A 112 -3.32 19.91 -13.55
CA LEU A 112 -4.75 20.03 -13.22
C LEU A 112 -5.58 19.89 -14.49
N ARG A 113 -6.37 18.82 -14.56
CA ARG A 113 -7.40 18.62 -15.58
C ARG A 113 -8.76 18.72 -14.93
N ALA A 114 -9.71 19.30 -15.64
CA ALA A 114 -11.10 19.33 -15.20
C ALA A 114 -12.04 19.03 -16.36
N TYR A 115 -13.24 18.60 -16.01
CA TYR A 115 -14.34 18.42 -16.94
C TYR A 115 -15.65 18.95 -16.35
N GLY A 116 -16.62 19.21 -17.22
CA GLY A 116 -17.92 19.72 -16.83
C GLY A 116 -18.00 21.20 -16.46
N HIS A 117 -16.90 21.95 -16.66
CA HIS A 117 -16.80 23.39 -16.39
C HIS A 117 -16.95 24.29 -17.63
N THR A 118 -17.11 23.73 -18.84
CA THR A 118 -17.13 24.48 -20.12
C THR A 118 -18.54 24.81 -20.62
N GLU A 119 -19.33 23.80 -20.98
CA GLU A 119 -20.69 23.98 -21.48
C GLU A 119 -21.63 22.80 -21.14
N PRO A 120 -22.96 23.02 -21.13
CA PRO A 120 -23.95 21.96 -20.90
C PRO A 120 -23.83 20.83 -21.92
N HIS A 121 -23.96 19.57 -21.47
CA HIS A 121 -23.86 18.36 -22.28
C HIS A 121 -22.49 18.10 -22.93
N SER A 122 -21.46 18.87 -22.59
CA SER A 122 -20.10 18.61 -23.07
C SER A 122 -19.54 17.33 -22.45
N CYS A 123 -18.82 16.58 -23.29
CA CYS A 123 -17.94 15.48 -22.89
C CYS A 123 -16.46 15.89 -23.04
N GLU A 124 -16.19 17.18 -23.20
CA GLU A 124 -14.82 17.68 -23.26
C GLU A 124 -14.21 17.72 -21.86
N THR A 125 -12.94 17.35 -21.82
CA THR A 125 -12.05 17.45 -20.67
C THR A 125 -10.86 18.34 -21.06
N GLU A 126 -10.41 19.20 -20.15
CA GLU A 126 -9.40 20.22 -20.44
C GLU A 126 -8.27 20.17 -19.42
N LEU A 127 -7.03 20.17 -19.90
CA LEU A 127 -5.86 20.45 -19.07
C LEU A 127 -5.83 21.96 -18.81
N LEU A 128 -6.12 22.36 -17.57
CA LEU A 128 -6.19 23.75 -17.17
C LEU A 128 -4.85 24.30 -16.70
N VAL A 129 -4.00 23.44 -16.13
CA VAL A 129 -2.64 23.80 -15.70
C VAL A 129 -1.69 22.68 -16.10
N GLU A 130 -0.68 23.02 -16.90
CA GLU A 130 0.43 22.12 -17.22
C GLU A 130 1.30 21.90 -15.97
N PRO A 131 1.81 20.68 -15.75
CA PRO A 131 2.72 20.41 -14.64
C PRO A 131 4.03 21.21 -14.80
N ASP A 132 4.37 22.00 -13.78
CA ASP A 132 5.67 22.67 -13.65
C ASP A 132 6.07 22.75 -12.17
N SER A 133 7.37 22.82 -11.87
CA SER A 133 7.85 22.89 -10.50
C SER A 133 7.48 24.24 -9.86
N GLY A 134 6.90 24.22 -8.65
CA GLY A 134 6.42 25.43 -7.97
C GLY A 134 5.15 26.06 -8.56
N ASN A 135 4.39 25.32 -9.38
CA ASN A 135 3.16 25.82 -10.01
C ASN A 135 1.91 25.82 -9.10
N HIS A 136 2.06 25.48 -7.80
CA HIS A 136 0.93 25.34 -6.87
C HIS A 136 0.09 26.61 -6.75
N ALA A 137 0.71 27.79 -6.81
CA ALA A 137 -0.02 29.06 -6.77
C ALA A 137 -0.97 29.25 -7.97
N GLU A 138 -0.57 28.79 -9.15
CA GLU A 138 -1.38 28.80 -10.38
C GLU A 138 -2.50 27.77 -10.29
N VAL A 139 -2.18 26.54 -9.88
CA VAL A 139 -3.17 25.47 -9.63
C VAL A 139 -4.24 25.96 -8.66
N ARG A 140 -3.85 26.60 -7.55
CA ARG A 140 -4.78 27.15 -6.56
C ARG A 140 -5.71 28.22 -7.14
N GLU A 141 -5.19 29.14 -7.96
CA GLU A 141 -6.00 30.17 -8.63
C GLU A 141 -6.99 29.56 -9.62
N VAL A 142 -6.54 28.60 -10.42
CA VAL A 142 -7.38 27.91 -11.39
C VAL A 142 -8.46 27.10 -10.70
N VAL A 143 -8.13 26.29 -9.69
CA VAL A 143 -9.11 25.53 -8.89
C VAL A 143 -10.19 26.44 -8.33
N ASP A 144 -9.82 27.59 -7.75
CA ASP A 144 -10.80 28.55 -7.20
C ASP A 144 -11.77 29.09 -8.26
N SER A 145 -11.29 29.23 -9.51
CA SER A 145 -12.07 29.73 -10.64
C SER A 145 -13.02 28.69 -11.27
N ILE A 146 -12.80 27.38 -11.03
CA ILE A 146 -13.63 26.31 -11.59
C ILE A 146 -15.08 26.47 -11.11
N GLN A 147 -16.00 26.42 -12.06
CA GLN A 147 -17.44 26.47 -11.81
C GLN A 147 -18.10 25.25 -12.44
N ALA A 148 -18.91 24.54 -11.64
CA ALA A 148 -19.72 23.46 -12.16
C ALA A 148 -20.88 24.00 -13.01
N ILE A 149 -21.15 23.33 -14.13
CA ILE A 149 -22.22 23.73 -15.05
C ILE A 149 -23.36 22.71 -14.99
N ASN A 150 -24.59 23.21 -14.97
CA ASN A 150 -25.75 22.35 -14.98
C ASN A 150 -25.84 21.57 -16.30
N LEU A 151 -26.20 20.29 -16.23
CA LEU A 151 -26.26 19.34 -17.35
C LEU A 151 -24.90 19.00 -17.98
N ALA A 152 -23.78 19.40 -17.37
CA ALA A 152 -22.49 18.84 -17.72
C ALA A 152 -22.44 17.33 -17.46
N ARG A 153 -21.63 16.62 -18.25
CA ARG A 153 -21.41 15.18 -18.17
C ARG A 153 -20.04 14.86 -17.55
N THR A 154 -19.76 13.58 -17.40
CA THR A 154 -18.61 13.01 -16.71
C THR A 154 -17.83 12.13 -17.69
N PRO A 155 -16.88 12.70 -18.46
CA PRO A 155 -15.99 11.97 -19.36
C PRO A 155 -14.75 11.45 -18.61
N LEU A 156 -14.91 10.43 -17.77
CA LEU A 156 -13.82 9.82 -17.00
C LEU A 156 -12.82 9.15 -17.93
N ALA A 157 -13.29 8.35 -18.90
CA ALA A 157 -12.43 7.64 -19.84
C ALA A 157 -11.52 8.59 -20.63
N ASP A 158 -12.09 9.63 -21.27
CA ASP A 158 -11.33 10.63 -22.02
C ASP A 158 -10.35 11.40 -21.12
N SER A 159 -10.70 11.61 -19.84
CA SER A 159 -9.81 12.28 -18.88
C SER A 159 -8.62 11.41 -18.49
N LEU A 160 -8.82 10.09 -18.37
CA LEU A 160 -7.76 9.13 -18.11
C LEU A 160 -6.87 8.92 -19.33
N ASP A 161 -7.46 8.83 -20.53
CA ASP A 161 -6.71 8.67 -21.79
C ASP A 161 -5.72 9.84 -22.03
N ALA A 162 -6.05 11.04 -21.57
CA ALA A 162 -5.22 12.23 -21.73
C ALA A 162 -4.01 12.30 -20.77
N VAL A 163 -4.03 11.54 -19.66
CA VAL A 163 -3.01 11.66 -18.58
C VAL A 163 -1.59 11.44 -19.09
N LEU A 164 -1.37 10.45 -19.95
CA LEU A 164 -0.01 10.13 -20.42
C LEU A 164 0.57 11.23 -21.29
N ASP A 165 -0.27 11.89 -22.09
CA ASP A 165 0.11 13.02 -22.93
C ASP A 165 0.36 14.27 -22.05
N ASP A 166 -0.51 14.52 -21.06
CA ASP A 166 -0.37 15.65 -20.12
C ASP A 166 0.91 15.55 -19.27
N LEU A 167 1.38 14.32 -18.99
CA LEU A 167 2.58 14.04 -18.20
C LEU A 167 3.77 13.55 -19.04
N VAL A 168 3.78 13.79 -20.36
CA VAL A 168 4.78 13.22 -21.27
C VAL A 168 6.22 13.61 -20.91
N ASP A 169 6.42 14.83 -20.41
CA ASP A 169 7.73 15.35 -20.01
C ASP A 169 8.24 14.79 -18.67
N TYR A 170 7.42 13.99 -17.97
CA TYR A 170 7.70 13.37 -16.68
C TYR A 170 7.67 11.84 -16.75
N ALA A 171 7.88 11.27 -17.95
CA ALA A 171 7.82 9.82 -18.16
C ALA A 171 8.95 9.03 -17.47
N ASP A 172 10.01 9.69 -16.98
CA ASP A 172 11.16 9.08 -16.30
C ASP A 172 11.04 9.03 -14.78
N GLN A 173 9.90 9.45 -14.22
CA GLN A 173 9.62 9.47 -12.79
C GLN A 173 8.24 8.86 -12.47
N PRO A 174 8.00 8.42 -11.21
CA PRO A 174 6.69 7.93 -10.80
C PRO A 174 5.62 9.01 -10.94
N ARG A 175 4.50 8.70 -11.60
CA ARG A 175 3.38 9.62 -11.84
C ARG A 175 2.17 9.21 -11.00
N LEU A 176 1.67 10.13 -10.18
CA LEU A 176 0.50 9.88 -9.35
C LEU A 176 -0.71 10.60 -9.94
N VAL A 177 -1.74 9.85 -10.31
CA VAL A 177 -3.03 10.39 -10.75
C VAL A 177 -4.01 10.31 -9.59
N VAL A 178 -4.63 11.44 -9.24
CA VAL A 178 -5.69 11.51 -8.25
C VAL A 178 -6.95 12.04 -8.92
N MET A 179 -7.93 11.17 -9.10
CA MET A 179 -9.21 11.50 -9.71
C MET A 179 -10.27 11.75 -8.65
N LEU A 180 -10.76 12.98 -8.56
CA LEU A 180 -11.87 13.36 -7.68
C LEU A 180 -13.16 13.38 -8.49
N THR A 181 -14.12 12.51 -8.19
CA THR A 181 -15.40 12.41 -8.92
C THR A 181 -16.61 12.16 -8.02
N ASP A 182 -17.78 12.66 -8.43
CA ASP A 182 -19.06 12.46 -7.73
C ASP A 182 -20.12 11.66 -8.52
N GLY A 183 -19.73 11.00 -9.62
CA GLY A 183 -20.66 10.23 -10.45
C GLY A 183 -20.01 9.29 -11.47
N GLU A 184 -20.84 8.44 -12.06
CA GLU A 184 -20.45 7.50 -13.11
C GLU A 184 -20.08 8.18 -14.44
N GLU A 185 -19.42 7.43 -15.31
CA GLU A 185 -19.17 7.79 -16.70
C GLU A 185 -20.50 8.05 -17.45
N THR A 186 -20.63 9.22 -18.06
CA THR A 186 -21.88 9.60 -18.78
C THR A 186 -21.64 10.02 -20.24
N CYS A 187 -20.44 9.76 -20.76
CA CYS A 187 -20.01 10.09 -22.12
C CYS A 187 -19.73 8.88 -23.01
N ASP A 188 -20.25 7.70 -22.61
CA ASP A 188 -20.14 6.44 -23.34
C ASP A 188 -18.69 5.91 -23.48
N GLY A 189 -17.77 6.39 -22.64
CA GLY A 189 -16.39 5.91 -22.57
C GLY A 189 -16.22 4.55 -21.88
N ASP A 190 -15.10 3.87 -22.14
CA ASP A 190 -14.71 2.61 -21.46
C ASP A 190 -13.61 2.89 -20.43
N VAL A 191 -14.02 3.25 -19.21
CA VAL A 191 -13.11 3.60 -18.11
C VAL A 191 -12.14 2.46 -17.80
N ALA A 192 -12.59 1.21 -17.87
CA ALA A 192 -11.74 0.05 -17.58
C ALA A 192 -10.61 -0.07 -18.60
N ALA A 193 -10.91 0.13 -19.89
CA ALA A 193 -9.92 0.10 -20.95
C ALA A 193 -8.91 1.27 -20.82
N SER A 194 -9.38 2.47 -20.47
CA SER A 194 -8.51 3.62 -20.23
C SER A 194 -7.56 3.39 -19.05
N VAL A 195 -8.05 2.80 -17.94
CA VAL A 195 -7.18 2.42 -16.82
C VAL A 195 -6.16 1.36 -17.22
N ASP A 196 -6.58 0.34 -17.96
CA ASP A 196 -5.67 -0.72 -18.42
C ASP A 196 -4.57 -0.11 -19.33
N ALA A 197 -4.88 0.92 -20.12
CA ALA A 197 -3.92 1.66 -20.95
C ALA A 197 -2.91 2.49 -20.12
N LEU A 198 -3.31 2.99 -18.95
CA LEU A 198 -2.42 3.73 -18.04
C LEU A 198 -1.34 2.86 -17.40
N ILE A 199 -1.58 1.56 -17.27
CA ILE A 199 -0.68 0.62 -16.58
C ILE A 199 -0.01 -0.34 -17.58
N GLU A 200 -0.05 -0.02 -18.88
CA GLU A 200 0.71 -0.79 -19.88
C GLU A 200 2.22 -0.81 -19.55
N ASP A 201 2.87 -1.93 -19.87
CA ASP A 201 4.27 -2.20 -19.53
C ASP A 201 5.21 -1.02 -19.84
N GLY A 202 5.87 -0.50 -18.79
CA GLY A 202 6.86 0.58 -18.89
C GLY A 202 6.36 1.96 -18.48
N VAL A 203 5.11 2.07 -18.03
CA VAL A 203 4.49 3.32 -17.57
C VAL A 203 4.37 3.27 -16.04
N ASP A 204 5.24 3.98 -15.33
CA ASP A 204 5.16 4.12 -13.86
C ASP A 204 4.09 5.16 -13.50
N VAL A 205 2.83 4.72 -13.49
CA VAL A 205 1.64 5.50 -13.15
C VAL A 205 0.86 4.78 -12.07
N ARG A 206 0.35 5.53 -11.10
CA ARG A 206 -0.60 5.05 -10.11
C ARG A 206 -1.87 5.88 -10.14
N LEU A 207 -3.03 5.23 -10.20
CA LEU A 207 -4.33 5.89 -10.17
C LEU A 207 -5.03 5.66 -8.83
N ASN A 208 -5.19 6.75 -8.07
CA ASN A 208 -6.04 6.82 -6.90
C ASN A 208 -7.35 7.54 -7.24
N ILE A 209 -8.48 7.03 -6.75
CA ILE A 209 -9.80 7.58 -7.03
C ILE A 209 -10.43 8.03 -5.70
N VAL A 210 -10.82 9.29 -5.63
CA VAL A 210 -11.54 9.84 -4.48
C VAL A 210 -12.99 10.09 -4.91
N GLY A 211 -13.88 9.22 -4.43
CA GLY A 211 -15.32 9.36 -4.64
C GLY A 211 -15.90 10.37 -3.65
N PHE A 212 -16.65 11.35 -4.14
CA PHE A 212 -17.28 12.36 -3.30
C PHE A 212 -18.80 12.25 -3.36
N HIS A 213 -19.44 11.89 -2.27
CA HIS A 213 -20.89 11.66 -2.20
C HIS A 213 -21.41 10.74 -3.31
N ILE A 214 -20.78 9.56 -3.43
CA ILE A 214 -21.23 8.48 -4.30
C ILE A 214 -22.37 7.73 -3.60
N ASP A 215 -23.61 8.00 -4.03
CA ASP A 215 -24.83 7.35 -3.51
C ASP A 215 -25.30 6.17 -4.39
N GLU A 216 -24.68 5.99 -5.55
CA GLU A 216 -25.09 4.99 -6.53
C GLU A 216 -24.66 3.58 -6.15
N ILE A 217 -25.61 2.64 -6.18
CA ILE A 217 -25.39 1.27 -5.77
C ILE A 217 -24.45 0.59 -6.79
N GLY A 218 -23.29 0.13 -6.30
CA GLY A 218 -22.31 -0.61 -7.09
C GLY A 218 -21.26 0.25 -7.78
N LEU A 219 -21.42 1.59 -7.78
CA LEU A 219 -20.43 2.49 -8.36
C LEU A 219 -19.14 2.54 -7.53
N GLN A 220 -19.24 2.46 -6.20
CA GLN A 220 -18.08 2.35 -5.31
C GLN A 220 -17.25 1.09 -5.63
N ASP A 221 -17.90 -0.08 -5.74
CA ASP A 221 -17.25 -1.35 -6.11
C ASP A 221 -16.59 -1.28 -7.51
N GLU A 222 -17.10 -0.43 -8.39
CA GLU A 222 -16.52 -0.18 -9.71
C GLU A 222 -15.28 0.70 -9.64
N PHE A 223 -15.33 1.80 -8.89
CA PHE A 223 -14.15 2.62 -8.65
C PHE A 223 -13.05 1.90 -7.87
N GLU A 224 -13.39 1.06 -6.89
CA GLU A 224 -12.43 0.19 -6.22
C GLU A 224 -11.70 -0.71 -7.23
N ARG A 225 -12.44 -1.31 -8.18
CA ARG A 225 -11.84 -2.15 -9.22
C ARG A 225 -10.97 -1.35 -10.18
N PHE A 226 -11.38 -0.12 -10.54
CA PHE A 226 -10.60 0.76 -11.42
C PHE A 226 -9.31 1.22 -10.74
N ALA A 227 -9.38 1.71 -9.50
CA ALA A 227 -8.18 2.11 -8.76
C ALA A 227 -7.22 0.93 -8.59
N ALA A 228 -7.71 -0.25 -8.22
CA ALA A 228 -6.88 -1.45 -8.06
C ALA A 228 -6.20 -1.89 -9.37
N ARG A 229 -6.90 -1.77 -10.52
CA ARG A 229 -6.30 -1.99 -11.84
C ARG A 229 -5.22 -0.97 -12.15
N GLY A 230 -5.45 0.27 -11.75
CA GLY A 230 -4.54 1.41 -11.82
C GLY A 230 -3.37 1.38 -10.84
N GLY A 231 -3.18 0.28 -10.10
CA GLY A 231 -2.14 0.16 -9.08
C GLY A 231 -2.35 1.01 -7.82
N GLY A 232 -3.52 1.65 -7.66
CA GLY A 232 -3.87 2.51 -6.54
C GLY A 232 -5.10 2.03 -5.78
N GLU A 233 -5.73 2.98 -5.08
CA GLU A 233 -6.81 2.74 -4.12
C GLU A 233 -7.99 3.71 -4.32
N TYR A 234 -9.17 3.26 -3.91
CA TYR A 234 -10.39 4.06 -3.87
C TYR A 234 -10.64 4.58 -2.46
N PHE A 235 -11.06 5.84 -2.36
CA PHE A 235 -11.40 6.51 -1.11
C PHE A 235 -12.80 7.10 -1.23
N ASP A 236 -13.74 6.59 -0.43
CA ASP A 236 -15.10 7.15 -0.34
C ASP A 236 -15.12 8.33 0.63
N SER A 237 -15.88 9.36 0.30
CA SER A 237 -16.10 10.52 1.17
C SER A 237 -17.52 11.03 1.10
N GLN A 238 -18.15 11.24 2.26
CA GLN A 238 -19.53 11.69 2.39
C GLN A 238 -19.65 13.10 2.97
N ASP A 239 -18.54 13.71 3.35
CA ASP A 239 -18.47 15.09 3.80
C ASP A 239 -17.08 15.69 3.52
N GLY A 240 -16.87 16.93 3.95
CA GLY A 240 -15.62 17.64 3.72
C GLY A 240 -14.44 17.10 4.53
N ASP A 241 -14.67 16.56 5.72
CA ASP A 241 -13.58 16.03 6.56
C ASP A 241 -13.11 14.68 6.00
N GLU A 242 -14.04 13.83 5.59
CA GLU A 242 -13.73 12.57 4.89
C GLU A 242 -13.05 12.81 3.55
N LEU A 243 -13.47 13.83 2.79
CA LEU A 243 -12.83 14.17 1.51
C LEU A 243 -11.39 14.66 1.72
N MET A 244 -11.14 15.44 2.76
CA MET A 244 -9.78 15.86 3.13
C MET A 244 -8.89 14.67 3.51
N ALA A 245 -9.42 13.73 4.29
CA ALA A 245 -8.71 12.53 4.68
C ALA A 245 -8.43 11.61 3.48
N GLY A 246 -9.42 11.42 2.59
CA GLY A 246 -9.29 10.61 1.38
C GLY A 246 -8.26 11.19 0.40
N LEU A 247 -8.27 12.51 0.19
CA LEU A 247 -7.26 13.17 -0.64
C LEU A 247 -5.86 13.09 -0.02
N ALA A 248 -5.73 13.24 1.29
CA ALA A 248 -4.45 13.06 1.97
C ALA A 248 -3.91 11.63 1.78
N GLN A 249 -4.74 10.61 1.99
CA GLN A 249 -4.37 9.21 1.78
C GLN A 249 -4.05 8.88 0.32
N ALA A 250 -4.79 9.46 -0.63
CA ALA A 250 -4.53 9.31 -2.06
C ALA A 250 -3.17 9.90 -2.48
N LEU A 251 -2.63 10.86 -1.73
CA LEU A 251 -1.33 11.45 -2.02
C LEU A 251 -0.17 10.75 -1.30
N SER A 252 -0.43 10.13 -0.16
CA SER A 252 0.60 9.50 0.68
C SER A 252 1.44 8.46 -0.05
N ALA A 253 2.75 8.50 0.22
CA ALA A 253 3.70 7.45 -0.14
C ALA A 253 3.23 6.09 0.38
N THR A 254 3.39 5.06 -0.45
CA THR A 254 3.04 3.68 -0.09
C THR A 254 4.29 2.87 0.19
N TRP A 255 4.11 1.83 0.98
CA TRP A 255 5.13 0.86 1.26
C TRP A 255 4.56 -0.56 1.22
N ARG A 256 5.42 -1.51 0.91
CA ARG A 256 5.15 -2.94 0.96
C ARG A 256 6.28 -3.65 1.68
N VAL A 257 5.95 -4.73 2.36
CA VAL A 257 6.88 -5.56 3.11
C VAL A 257 6.99 -6.89 2.41
N LEU A 258 8.21 -7.27 2.05
CA LEU A 258 8.54 -8.55 1.47
C LEU A 258 9.18 -9.46 2.52
N ASP A 259 8.83 -10.73 2.52
CA ASP A 259 9.50 -11.73 3.36
C ASP A 259 10.81 -12.25 2.72
N SER A 260 11.45 -13.22 3.39
CA SER A 260 12.69 -13.82 2.92
C SER A 260 12.58 -14.60 1.59
N GLU A 261 11.35 -14.96 1.18
CA GLU A 261 11.07 -15.63 -0.09
C GLU A 261 10.78 -14.61 -1.22
N GLY A 262 10.64 -13.33 -0.86
CA GLY A 262 10.30 -12.23 -1.75
C GLY A 262 8.80 -12.05 -1.95
N ASP A 263 7.98 -12.74 -1.14
CA ASP A 263 6.54 -12.63 -1.18
C ASP A 263 6.07 -11.41 -0.37
N GLU A 264 5.09 -10.68 -0.91
CA GLU A 264 4.51 -9.54 -0.21
C GLU A 264 3.62 -10.03 0.94
N VAL A 265 4.00 -9.66 2.17
CA VAL A 265 3.28 -10.05 3.39
C VAL A 265 2.45 -8.92 3.98
N ALA A 266 2.78 -7.67 3.65
CA ALA A 266 2.02 -6.51 4.07
C ALA A 266 2.22 -5.30 3.16
N ARG A 267 1.29 -4.35 3.23
CA ARG A 267 1.36 -3.05 2.57
C ARG A 267 0.65 -1.99 3.40
N GLY A 268 0.96 -0.73 3.17
CA GLY A 268 0.30 0.41 3.79
C GLY A 268 0.82 1.74 3.26
N ARG A 269 0.43 2.83 3.90
CA ARG A 269 0.88 4.19 3.59
C ARG A 269 1.70 4.79 4.72
N ALA A 270 2.49 5.80 4.37
CA ALA A 270 3.19 6.61 5.37
C ALA A 270 2.18 7.17 6.38
N ASP A 271 2.54 7.06 7.67
CA ASP A 271 1.76 7.55 8.82
C ASP A 271 0.42 6.81 9.07
N ASP A 272 0.18 5.66 8.44
CA ASP A 272 -0.90 4.75 8.81
C ASP A 272 -0.67 4.13 10.21
N ASP A 273 -1.74 3.58 10.80
CA ASP A 273 -1.66 2.83 12.05
C ASP A 273 -0.70 1.63 11.95
N PRO A 274 0.00 1.26 13.06
CA PRO A 274 0.92 0.14 13.04
C PRO A 274 0.25 -1.18 12.66
N ILE A 275 0.88 -1.93 11.77
CA ILE A 275 0.41 -3.25 11.35
C ILE A 275 1.09 -4.35 12.17
N GLU A 276 0.39 -5.46 12.40
CA GLU A 276 0.98 -6.65 13.02
C GLU A 276 1.81 -7.43 11.99
N LEU A 277 3.01 -7.85 12.38
CA LEU A 277 3.88 -8.70 11.59
C LEU A 277 4.38 -9.87 12.42
N ASP A 278 4.46 -11.05 11.81
CA ASP A 278 5.08 -12.21 12.42
C ASP A 278 6.57 -11.96 12.73
N VAL A 279 7.13 -12.78 13.62
CA VAL A 279 8.55 -12.69 13.95
C VAL A 279 9.37 -13.20 12.77
N GLY A 280 10.22 -12.34 12.21
CA GLY A 280 11.00 -12.65 11.02
C GLY A 280 11.94 -11.53 10.58
N GLU A 281 12.62 -11.77 9.45
CA GLU A 281 13.40 -10.77 8.73
C GLU A 281 12.64 -10.42 7.45
N TYR A 282 12.63 -9.14 7.11
CA TYR A 282 11.81 -8.57 6.05
C TYR A 282 12.56 -7.48 5.28
N GLU A 283 12.14 -7.23 4.04
CA GLU A 283 12.56 -6.09 3.24
C GLU A 283 11.38 -5.11 3.12
N LEU A 284 11.56 -3.88 3.59
CA LEU A 284 10.62 -2.78 3.34
C LEU A 284 10.95 -2.16 1.98
N VAL A 285 9.94 -2.08 1.11
CA VAL A 285 10.02 -1.39 -0.18
C VAL A 285 9.06 -0.19 -0.13
N VAL A 286 9.60 1.01 -0.34
CA VAL A 286 8.85 2.27 -0.25
C VAL A 286 8.88 2.96 -1.61
N GLU A 287 7.71 3.36 -2.09
CA GLU A 287 7.55 4.13 -3.33
C GLU A 287 7.26 5.59 -2.98
N THR A 288 8.22 6.48 -3.26
CA THR A 288 8.11 7.92 -2.99
C THR A 288 8.40 8.73 -4.25
N GLN A 289 8.29 10.06 -4.16
CA GLN A 289 8.69 10.98 -5.22
C GLN A 289 10.15 10.82 -5.68
N ALA A 290 11.01 10.19 -4.87
CA ALA A 290 12.40 9.91 -5.19
C ALA A 290 12.63 8.52 -5.85
N GLY A 291 11.56 7.77 -6.11
CA GLY A 291 11.58 6.41 -6.64
C GLY A 291 11.50 5.32 -5.55
N GLU A 292 11.73 4.06 -5.96
CA GLU A 292 11.69 2.90 -5.08
C GLU A 292 12.92 2.85 -4.15
N GLN A 293 12.68 2.81 -2.83
CA GLN A 293 13.71 2.62 -1.80
C GLN A 293 13.51 1.30 -1.07
N ARG A 294 14.61 0.58 -0.81
CA ARG A 294 14.59 -0.74 -0.15
C ARG A 294 15.39 -0.73 1.14
N ARG A 295 14.85 -1.37 2.19
CA ARG A 295 15.47 -1.42 3.52
C ARG A 295 15.16 -2.72 4.26
N ASP A 296 16.19 -3.45 4.63
CA ASP A 296 16.06 -4.64 5.49
C ASP A 296 15.74 -4.26 6.94
N PHE A 297 14.87 -5.06 7.58
CA PHE A 297 14.57 -4.96 9.02
C PHE A 297 14.13 -6.31 9.60
N GLY A 298 14.24 -6.44 10.93
CA GLY A 298 13.81 -7.63 11.66
C GLY A 298 12.74 -7.30 12.70
N VAL A 299 11.75 -8.19 12.84
CA VAL A 299 10.66 -8.10 13.82
C VAL A 299 10.83 -9.20 14.86
N GLY A 300 11.02 -8.81 16.12
CA GLY A 300 11.04 -9.71 17.27
C GLY A 300 9.67 -9.88 17.95
N PRO A 301 9.53 -10.82 18.89
CA PRO A 301 8.26 -11.07 19.57
C PRO A 301 7.85 -9.87 20.42
N ASN A 302 6.60 -9.39 20.25
CA ASN A 302 6.07 -8.16 20.88
C ASN A 302 6.94 -6.92 20.63
N GLN A 303 7.74 -6.90 19.57
CA GLN A 303 8.57 -5.76 19.23
C GLN A 303 7.79 -4.77 18.38
N ALA A 304 7.73 -3.52 18.82
CA ALA A 304 7.32 -2.42 17.96
C ALA A 304 8.54 -1.91 17.16
N VAL A 305 8.45 -2.00 15.84
CA VAL A 305 9.42 -1.48 14.88
C VAL A 305 8.85 -0.21 14.28
N GLU A 306 9.61 0.87 14.31
CA GLU A 306 9.27 2.14 13.66
C GLU A 306 10.35 2.44 12.62
N LEU A 307 9.93 2.62 11.36
CA LEU A 307 10.80 2.94 10.24
C LEU A 307 10.42 4.31 9.68
N THR A 308 11.41 5.16 9.53
CA THR A 308 11.25 6.50 8.98
C THR A 308 11.54 6.50 7.48
N LEU A 309 10.69 7.17 6.70
CA LEU A 309 10.90 7.49 5.28
C LEU A 309 11.78 8.71 5.09
#